data_AF-A0A8H6VE00-F1
#
_entry.id   AF-A0A8H6VE00-F1
#
_cell.length_a   1.000
_cell.length_b   1.000
_cell.length_c   1.000
_cell.angle_alpha   90.00
_cell.angle_beta   90.00
_cell.angle_gamma   90.00
#
_symmetry.space_group_name_H-M   'P 1'
#
loop_
_entity.id
_entity.type
_entity.pdbx_description
1 polymer ?
#
loop_
_entity_poly.entity_id
_entity_poly.type
_entity_poly.pdbx_seq_one_letter_code
_entity_poly.pdbx_strand_id
1 'polypeptide(L)'
;MAVDTNGRGMSACFRGCDKVPGCVGFYYLGTEIGDYRIYAGAHMLLASPQLPCPYYNNSQQVDSQGNTWNVLCGYNGPGTDLATIKVDNMNDCYTACNSNIQCNQFVFTYVGSEPASITGSTVGSCALKSGPYTGTGLTYTDTQNFACRVNNVTSVTFNVLTYTSYDQLIYLAGSIAQLGSWQTNNAIQLNASNYTDISPQWIATVQIPAGTSLEYKYLRREVDGSFTWDNGSNRIRGQQHSNS
;
A
#
# COMPACT_ATOMS: atom_id res chain seq x y z
N MET A 1 -21.40 -20.18 -12.96
CA MET A 1 -21.82 -19.32 -14.09
C MET A 1 -21.64 -20.11 -15.38
N ALA A 2 -22.70 -20.31 -16.18
CA ALA A 2 -22.55 -20.90 -17.51
C ALA A 2 -22.09 -19.79 -18.46
N VAL A 3 -20.99 -20.02 -19.18
CA VAL A 3 -20.42 -19.05 -20.13
C VAL A 3 -20.64 -19.60 -21.53
N ASP A 4 -21.34 -18.84 -22.39
CA ASP A 4 -21.52 -19.19 -23.79
C ASP A 4 -20.14 -19.27 -24.49
N THR A 5 -19.84 -20.43 -25.06
CA THR A 5 -18.53 -20.71 -25.68
C THR A 5 -18.47 -20.32 -27.16
N ASN A 6 -19.57 -19.80 -27.74
CA ASN A 6 -19.65 -19.38 -29.15
C ASN A 6 -19.10 -20.42 -30.14
N GLY A 7 -19.41 -21.71 -29.91
CA GLY A 7 -19.01 -22.80 -30.81
C GLY A 7 -17.52 -23.18 -30.77
N ARG A 8 -16.72 -22.64 -29.84
CA ARG A 8 -15.27 -22.94 -29.75
C ARG A 8 -14.94 -24.15 -28.85
N GLY A 9 -15.97 -24.84 -28.35
CA GLY A 9 -15.85 -26.07 -27.55
C GLY A 9 -14.87 -25.94 -26.38
N MET A 10 -14.13 -27.01 -26.11
CA MET A 10 -13.14 -27.11 -25.02
C MET A 10 -12.07 -25.98 -25.06
N SER A 11 -11.75 -25.43 -26.23
CA SER A 11 -10.77 -24.34 -26.36
C SER A 11 -11.21 -23.02 -25.70
N ALA A 12 -12.53 -22.78 -25.57
CA ALA A 12 -13.05 -21.64 -24.84
C ALA A 12 -12.91 -21.81 -23.33
N CYS A 13 -13.02 -23.04 -22.82
CA CYS A 13 -12.86 -23.35 -21.41
C CYS A 13 -11.42 -23.10 -20.93
N PHE A 14 -10.41 -23.46 -21.74
CA PHE A 14 -9.00 -23.11 -21.46
C PHE A 14 -8.81 -21.60 -21.34
N ARG A 15 -9.24 -20.83 -22.36
CA ARG A 15 -9.13 -19.36 -22.32
C ARG A 15 -9.92 -18.71 -21.19
N GLY A 16 -11.01 -19.34 -20.76
CA GLY A 16 -11.77 -18.92 -19.58
C GLY A 16 -10.98 -19.18 -18.30
N CYS A 17 -10.40 -20.37 -18.17
CA CYS A 17 -9.53 -20.76 -17.06
C CYS A 17 -8.30 -19.85 -16.95
N ASP A 18 -7.64 -19.54 -18.06
CA ASP A 18 -6.48 -18.63 -18.11
C ASP A 18 -6.82 -17.20 -17.68
N LYS A 19 -8.10 -16.81 -17.82
CA LYS A 19 -8.61 -15.49 -17.43
C LYS A 19 -9.22 -15.48 -16.02
N VAL A 20 -9.35 -16.64 -15.38
CA VAL A 20 -9.86 -16.77 -14.02
C VAL A 20 -8.72 -17.19 -13.10
N PRO A 21 -8.15 -16.25 -12.33
CA PRO A 21 -7.09 -16.55 -11.38
C PRO A 21 -7.51 -17.67 -10.42
N GLY A 22 -6.69 -18.71 -10.30
CA GLY A 22 -6.98 -19.88 -9.44
C GLY A 22 -7.73 -21.02 -10.14
N CYS A 23 -8.00 -20.90 -11.44
CA CYS A 23 -8.51 -22.03 -12.20
C CYS A 23 -7.41 -23.09 -12.40
N VAL A 24 -7.55 -24.23 -11.71
CA VAL A 24 -6.65 -25.39 -11.82
C VAL A 24 -7.19 -26.48 -12.74
N GLY A 25 -8.41 -26.29 -13.24
CA GLY A 25 -9.08 -27.22 -14.14
C GLY A 25 -10.55 -26.87 -14.35
N PHE A 26 -11.13 -27.47 -15.37
CA PHE A 26 -12.55 -27.38 -15.69
C PHE A 26 -13.05 -28.77 -16.07
N TYR A 27 -14.32 -29.06 -15.80
CA TYR A 27 -14.97 -30.26 -16.32
C TYR A 27 -15.79 -29.90 -17.56
N TYR A 28 -15.53 -30.59 -18.68
CA TYR A 28 -16.21 -30.38 -19.96
C TYR A 28 -17.21 -31.51 -20.21
N LEU A 29 -18.51 -31.19 -20.19
CA LEU A 29 -19.57 -32.13 -20.55
C LEU A 29 -19.92 -32.03 -22.03
N GLY A 30 -19.06 -32.66 -22.83
CA GLY A 30 -19.36 -33.16 -24.17
C GLY A 30 -19.61 -32.12 -25.28
N THR A 31 -19.50 -32.61 -26.50
CA THR A 31 -20.00 -32.00 -27.74
C THR A 31 -20.48 -33.18 -28.56
N GLU A 32 -21.69 -33.17 -29.13
CA GLU A 32 -21.92 -33.95 -30.34
C GLU A 32 -22.87 -33.29 -31.36
N ILE A 33 -22.30 -33.14 -32.55
CA ILE A 33 -22.81 -33.43 -33.90
C ILE A 33 -24.33 -33.31 -34.09
N GLY A 34 -24.75 -32.20 -34.70
CA GLY A 34 -26.11 -31.97 -35.19
C GLY A 34 -26.69 -30.62 -34.76
N ASP A 35 -28.01 -30.46 -34.93
CA ASP A 35 -28.74 -29.19 -34.79
C ASP A 35 -29.14 -28.78 -33.36
N TYR A 36 -28.67 -29.48 -32.31
CA TYR A 36 -28.98 -29.11 -30.92
C TYR A 36 -27.92 -28.16 -30.32
N ARG A 37 -28.34 -26.92 -29.99
CA ARG A 37 -27.53 -26.00 -29.17
C ARG A 37 -27.64 -26.40 -27.70
N ILE A 38 -26.56 -26.91 -27.12
CA ILE A 38 -26.46 -27.16 -25.68
C ILE A 38 -25.49 -26.16 -25.06
N TYR A 39 -25.89 -25.58 -23.93
CA TYR A 39 -25.08 -24.67 -23.15
C TYR A 39 -23.91 -25.41 -22.51
N ALA A 40 -22.68 -24.97 -22.79
CA ALA A 40 -21.51 -25.42 -22.06
C ALA A 40 -21.51 -24.75 -20.66
N GLY A 41 -21.73 -25.55 -19.62
CA GLY A 41 -21.55 -25.12 -18.25
C GLY A 41 -20.13 -25.49 -17.78
N ALA A 42 -19.24 -24.51 -17.67
CA ALA A 42 -17.97 -24.72 -16.96
C ALA A 42 -18.24 -24.58 -15.46
N HIS A 43 -18.11 -25.67 -14.71
CA HIS A 43 -18.00 -25.60 -13.26
C HIS A 43 -16.51 -25.54 -12.91
N MET A 44 -16.09 -24.43 -12.32
CA MET A 44 -14.73 -24.29 -11.78
C MET A 44 -14.67 -25.13 -10.50
N LEU A 45 -13.64 -25.98 -10.37
CA LEU A 45 -13.38 -26.68 -9.12
C LEU A 45 -12.80 -25.66 -8.13
N LEU A 46 -13.68 -25.04 -7.33
CA LEU A 46 -13.28 -24.20 -6.20
C LEU A 46 -13.04 -25.10 -4.98
N ALA A 47 -11.78 -25.19 -4.54
CA ALA A 47 -11.40 -25.21 -3.13
C ALA A 47 -9.87 -25.28 -3.03
N SER A 48 -9.20 -24.13 -2.96
CA SER A 48 -8.07 -24.02 -2.06
C SER A 48 -8.53 -23.12 -0.92
N PRO A 49 -8.47 -23.57 0.35
CA PRO A 49 -8.69 -22.68 1.50
C PRO A 49 -7.59 -21.63 1.65
N GLN A 50 -6.59 -21.61 0.76
CA GLN A 50 -5.60 -20.56 0.71
C GLN A 50 -6.13 -19.38 -0.12
N LEU A 51 -6.64 -18.39 0.62
CA LEU A 51 -6.14 -17.01 0.63
C LEU A 51 -5.45 -16.58 -0.69
N PRO A 52 -5.78 -15.44 -1.33
CA PRO A 52 -5.19 -14.97 -2.58
C PRO A 52 -3.67 -14.86 -2.44
N CYS A 53 -2.95 -15.92 -2.82
CA CYS A 53 -1.51 -16.00 -2.71
C CYS A 53 -0.91 -17.30 -3.29
N PRO A 54 -1.33 -17.71 -4.49
CA PRO A 54 -0.39 -18.42 -5.40
C PRO A 54 0.22 -17.52 -6.50
N TYR A 55 -0.51 -16.52 -7.00
CA TYR A 55 -0.08 -15.67 -8.13
C TYR A 55 0.90 -14.55 -7.73
N TYR A 56 0.81 -14.06 -6.48
CA TYR A 56 1.57 -12.90 -5.99
C TYR A 56 2.69 -13.24 -5.01
N ASN A 57 2.83 -14.50 -4.59
CA ASN A 57 3.80 -14.87 -3.57
C ASN A 57 5.24 -14.65 -4.07
N ASN A 58 6.06 -13.99 -3.27
CA ASN A 58 7.45 -13.67 -3.60
C ASN A 58 7.58 -12.84 -4.89
N SER A 59 6.57 -12.00 -5.17
CA SER A 59 6.54 -11.12 -6.33
C SER A 59 6.41 -9.65 -5.92
N GLN A 60 6.87 -8.77 -6.79
CA GLN A 60 6.64 -7.34 -6.66
C GLN A 60 5.35 -6.95 -7.38
N GLN A 61 4.48 -6.20 -6.70
CA GLN A 61 3.21 -5.70 -7.20
C GLN A 61 3.22 -4.18 -7.26
N VAL A 62 2.80 -3.64 -8.40
CA VAL A 62 2.65 -2.18 -8.57
C VAL A 62 1.18 -1.84 -8.38
N ASP A 63 0.88 -0.98 -7.41
CA ASP A 63 -0.48 -0.51 -7.18
C ASP A 63 -0.90 0.56 -8.20
N SER A 64 -2.18 0.95 -8.16
CA SER A 64 -2.75 1.97 -9.06
C SER A 64 -2.13 3.37 -8.93
N GLN A 65 -1.40 3.63 -7.84
CA GLN A 65 -0.68 4.87 -7.58
C GLN A 65 0.80 4.78 -7.97
N GLY A 66 1.23 3.65 -8.55
CA GLY A 66 2.61 3.41 -8.96
C GLY A 66 3.54 2.97 -7.83
N ASN A 67 3.03 2.62 -6.64
CA ASN A 67 3.89 2.08 -5.59
C ASN A 67 4.18 0.60 -5.81
N THR A 68 5.44 0.20 -5.64
CA THR A 68 5.85 -1.20 -5.69
C THR A 68 5.81 -1.81 -4.29
N TRP A 69 5.26 -3.01 -4.18
CA TRP A 69 5.07 -3.76 -2.95
C TRP A 69 5.63 -5.17 -3.09
N ASN A 70 6.38 -5.65 -2.10
CA ASN A 70 6.79 -7.04 -2.02
C ASN A 70 5.70 -7.78 -1.25
N VAL A 71 5.23 -8.90 -1.79
CA VAL A 71 4.16 -9.68 -1.20
C VAL A 71 4.72 -11.04 -0.77
N LEU A 72 4.50 -11.37 0.50
CA LEU A 72 4.98 -12.59 1.15
C LEU A 72 3.81 -13.27 1.86
N CYS A 73 3.39 -14.39 1.30
CA CYS A 73 2.18 -15.07 1.72
C CYS A 73 2.44 -16.11 2.79
N GLY A 74 1.49 -16.31 3.70
CA GLY A 74 1.66 -17.17 4.87
C GLY A 74 2.52 -16.56 5.97
N TYR A 75 2.82 -15.26 5.90
CA TYR A 75 3.68 -14.56 6.85
C TYR A 75 2.99 -13.36 7.49
N ASN A 76 3.36 -13.12 8.74
CA ASN A 76 3.19 -11.84 9.43
C ASN A 76 4.53 -11.10 9.41
N GLY A 77 4.52 -9.83 9.04
CA GLY A 77 5.73 -9.00 9.06
C GLY A 77 5.95 -8.29 10.40
N PRO A 78 7.18 -7.81 10.65
CA PRO A 78 7.51 -7.07 11.87
C PRO A 78 6.91 -5.66 11.86
N GLY A 79 7.16 -4.89 12.91
CA GLY A 79 6.76 -3.49 13.03
C GLY A 79 5.52 -3.25 13.87
N THR A 80 5.20 -1.98 14.06
CA THR A 80 4.14 -1.49 14.93
C THR A 80 2.80 -1.49 14.20
N ASP A 81 1.76 -2.00 14.84
CA ASP A 81 0.39 -1.95 14.32
C ASP A 81 -0.16 -0.52 14.44
N LEU A 82 -0.74 -0.03 13.35
CA LEU A 82 -1.32 1.32 13.28
C LEU A 82 -2.84 1.27 13.40
N ALA A 83 -3.48 0.41 12.60
CA ALA A 83 -4.92 0.28 12.55
C ALA A 83 -5.30 -1.07 11.93
N THR A 84 -6.47 -1.60 12.28
CA THR A 84 -7.08 -2.72 11.56
C THR A 84 -8.36 -2.26 10.90
N ILE A 85 -8.46 -2.47 9.60
CA ILE A 85 -9.62 -2.09 8.80
C ILE A 85 -10.20 -3.29 8.08
N LYS A 86 -11.48 -3.18 7.71
CA LYS A 86 -12.16 -4.18 6.91
C LYS A 86 -12.12 -3.78 5.44
N VAL A 87 -11.76 -4.73 4.59
CA VAL A 87 -11.58 -4.53 3.15
C VAL A 87 -12.09 -5.73 2.37
N ASP A 88 -12.37 -5.55 1.09
CA ASP A 88 -12.87 -6.63 0.24
C ASP A 88 -11.73 -7.49 -0.30
N ASN A 89 -10.55 -6.91 -0.51
CA ASN A 89 -9.38 -7.59 -1.07
C ASN A 89 -8.05 -6.92 -0.69
N MET A 90 -6.93 -7.52 -1.12
CA MET A 90 -5.58 -7.00 -0.85
C MET A 90 -5.25 -5.71 -1.61
N ASN A 91 -5.94 -5.40 -2.72
CA ASN A 91 -5.75 -4.13 -3.43
C ASN A 91 -6.30 -2.94 -2.64
N ASP A 92 -7.40 -3.17 -1.92
CA ASP A 92 -7.97 -2.18 -1.01
C ASP A 92 -7.04 -1.95 0.20
N CYS A 93 -6.28 -2.97 0.63
CA CYS A 93 -5.20 -2.80 1.61
C CYS A 93 -4.10 -1.84 1.13
N TYR A 94 -3.66 -1.94 -0.14
CA TYR A 94 -2.70 -0.98 -0.70
C TYR A 94 -3.26 0.44 -0.61
N THR A 95 -4.50 0.63 -1.04
CA THR A 95 -5.19 1.94 -1.03
C THR A 95 -5.31 2.50 0.38
N ALA A 96 -5.66 1.67 1.35
CA ALA A 96 -5.76 2.07 2.75
C ALA A 96 -4.40 2.40 3.37
N CYS A 97 -3.37 1.60 3.11
CA CYS A 97 -2.02 1.90 3.57
C CYS A 97 -1.47 3.17 2.90
N ASN A 98 -1.80 3.43 1.63
CA ASN A 98 -1.47 4.68 0.94
C ASN A 98 -2.15 5.91 1.56
N SER A 99 -3.32 5.72 2.18
CA SER A 99 -4.06 6.80 2.84
C SER A 99 -3.58 7.09 4.27
N ASN A 100 -2.73 6.24 4.84
CA ASN A 100 -2.12 6.45 6.15
C ASN A 100 -0.64 6.79 6.00
N ILE A 101 -0.26 8.01 6.38
CA ILE A 101 1.10 8.55 6.21
C ILE A 101 2.20 7.75 6.92
N GLN A 102 1.85 7.01 7.98
CA GLN A 102 2.79 6.17 8.73
C GLN A 102 2.86 4.74 8.19
N CYS A 103 1.93 4.35 7.32
CA CYS A 103 1.82 2.99 6.82
C CYS A 103 2.75 2.74 5.64
N ASN A 104 3.68 1.80 5.84
CA ASN A 104 4.60 1.33 4.80
C ASN A 104 4.53 -0.17 4.58
N GLN A 105 3.73 -0.88 5.37
CA GLN A 105 3.52 -2.32 5.29
C GLN A 105 2.16 -2.68 5.89
N PHE A 106 1.61 -3.84 5.56
CA PHE A 106 0.38 -4.34 6.15
C PHE A 106 0.32 -5.86 6.14
N VAL A 107 -0.61 -6.39 6.92
CA VAL A 107 -0.94 -7.80 6.97
C VAL A 107 -2.41 -7.97 6.61
N PHE A 108 -2.68 -8.73 5.57
CA PHE A 108 -4.01 -9.06 5.13
C PHE A 108 -4.39 -10.47 5.60
N THR A 109 -5.55 -10.59 6.23
CA THR A 109 -6.10 -11.85 6.76
C THR A 109 -7.55 -11.99 6.32
N TYR A 110 -7.96 -13.15 5.83
CA TYR A 110 -9.37 -13.38 5.49
C TYR A 110 -10.20 -13.61 6.75
N VAL A 111 -11.42 -13.09 6.75
CA VAL A 111 -12.35 -13.25 7.87
C VAL A 111 -13.60 -13.97 7.40
N GLY A 112 -13.46 -15.26 7.07
CA GLY A 112 -14.61 -16.13 6.77
C GLY A 112 -14.34 -17.20 5.72
N SER A 113 -15.29 -18.12 5.57
CA SER A 113 -15.42 -18.99 4.40
C SER A 113 -15.87 -18.17 3.18
N GLU A 114 -15.40 -18.55 1.98
CA GLU A 114 -15.71 -17.92 0.68
C GLU A 114 -17.15 -17.38 0.58
N PRO A 115 -17.36 -16.11 0.19
CA PRO A 115 -18.69 -15.54 0.05
C PRO A 115 -19.42 -16.19 -1.12
N ALA A 116 -20.66 -16.62 -0.88
CA ALA A 116 -21.50 -17.27 -1.88
C ALA A 116 -22.01 -16.33 -3.00
N SER A 117 -21.65 -15.03 -3.00
CA SER A 117 -22.14 -14.08 -4.01
C SER A 117 -21.25 -12.83 -4.17
N ILE A 118 -21.31 -12.22 -5.37
CA ILE A 118 -20.55 -11.04 -5.81
C ILE A 118 -21.07 -9.72 -5.20
N THR A 119 -22.21 -9.75 -4.50
CA THR A 119 -22.86 -8.53 -3.99
C THR A 119 -22.84 -8.48 -2.47
N GLY A 120 -21.77 -7.92 -1.93
CA GLY A 120 -21.71 -7.30 -0.60
C GLY A 120 -21.69 -8.24 0.60
N SER A 121 -20.50 -8.53 1.12
CA SER A 121 -20.20 -8.45 2.56
C SER A 121 -18.72 -8.82 2.79
N THR A 122 -17.94 -7.82 3.19
CA THR A 122 -16.66 -7.88 3.93
C THR A 122 -15.93 -9.23 3.99
N VAL A 123 -14.83 -9.38 3.24
CA VAL A 123 -14.15 -10.70 3.13
C VAL A 123 -12.76 -10.76 3.74
N GLY A 124 -12.16 -9.62 4.10
CA GLY A 124 -10.84 -9.59 4.72
C GLY A 124 -10.61 -8.46 5.73
N SER A 125 -9.50 -8.58 6.44
CA SER A 125 -9.05 -7.67 7.48
C SER A 125 -7.62 -7.25 7.16
N CYS A 126 -7.39 -5.95 7.12
CA CYS A 126 -6.09 -5.36 6.86
C CYS A 126 -5.54 -4.74 8.14
N ALA A 127 -4.49 -5.33 8.70
CA ALA A 127 -3.69 -4.71 9.76
C ALA A 127 -2.61 -3.84 9.12
N LEU A 128 -2.81 -2.53 9.13
CA LEU A 128 -1.83 -1.54 8.68
C LEU A 128 -0.70 -1.45 9.70
N LYS A 129 0.53 -1.34 9.23
CA LYS A 129 1.71 -1.32 10.09
C LYS A 129 2.74 -0.28 9.63
N SER A 130 3.58 0.12 10.56
CA SER A 130 4.74 0.99 10.34
C SER A 130 6.03 0.33 10.82
N GLY A 131 7.16 0.67 10.21
CA GLY A 131 8.48 0.28 10.69
C GLY A 131 9.39 -0.22 9.57
N PRO A 132 10.70 -0.32 9.81
CA PRO A 132 11.61 -0.84 8.81
C PRO A 132 11.39 -2.35 8.61
N TYR A 133 11.31 -2.78 7.36
CA TYR A 133 11.41 -4.19 6.98
C TYR A 133 12.75 -4.44 6.29
N THR A 134 13.62 -5.21 6.93
CA THR A 134 14.99 -5.48 6.45
C THR A 134 15.12 -6.84 5.74
N GLY A 135 14.00 -7.44 5.31
CA GLY A 135 13.99 -8.80 4.77
C GLY A 135 13.98 -9.91 5.84
N THR A 136 14.02 -9.56 7.12
CA THR A 136 14.07 -10.47 8.27
C THR A 136 12.93 -10.18 9.26
N GLY A 137 12.67 -11.10 10.20
CA GLY A 137 11.64 -10.91 11.22
C GLY A 137 10.21 -11.26 10.77
N LEU A 138 10.08 -12.09 9.73
CA LEU A 138 8.81 -12.68 9.35
C LEU A 138 8.46 -13.83 10.30
N THR A 139 7.19 -13.93 10.68
CA THR A 139 6.63 -15.08 11.40
C THR A 139 5.73 -15.85 10.46
N TYR A 140 5.99 -17.14 10.25
CA TYR A 140 5.10 -18.00 9.47
C TYR A 140 3.80 -18.26 10.24
N THR A 141 2.66 -18.03 9.61
CA THR A 141 1.33 -18.17 10.22
C THR A 141 0.36 -18.96 9.37
N ASP A 142 0.71 -19.28 8.12
CA ASP A 142 -0.10 -19.99 7.11
C ASP A 142 -1.44 -19.32 6.74
N THR A 143 -1.82 -18.27 7.46
CA THR A 143 -3.16 -17.67 7.44
C THR A 143 -3.15 -16.18 7.12
N GLN A 144 -1.96 -15.58 7.03
CA GLN A 144 -1.77 -14.14 6.84
C GLN A 144 -0.90 -13.85 5.64
N ASN A 145 -1.18 -12.76 4.94
CA ASN A 145 -0.40 -12.28 3.80
C ASN A 145 0.23 -10.93 4.12
N PHE A 146 1.55 -10.89 4.15
CA PHE A 146 2.30 -9.67 4.42
C PHE A 146 2.64 -8.95 3.11
N ALA A 147 2.46 -7.64 3.09
CA ALA A 147 2.97 -6.80 2.02
C ALA A 147 3.74 -5.61 2.60
N CYS A 148 4.90 -5.32 2.04
CA CYS A 148 5.70 -4.15 2.39
C CYS A 148 6.05 -3.36 1.13
N ARG A 149 6.11 -2.04 1.20
CA ARG A 149 6.56 -1.26 0.04
C ARG A 149 8.02 -1.60 -0.27
N VAL A 150 8.26 -1.97 -1.52
CA VAL A 150 9.59 -2.15 -2.12
C VAL A 150 10.24 -0.81 -2.40
N ASN A 151 9.42 0.19 -2.73
CA ASN A 151 9.90 1.45 -3.27
C ASN A 151 11.03 2.02 -2.44
N ASN A 152 12.16 2.24 -3.14
CA ASN A 152 13.29 3.05 -2.76
C ASN A 152 12.80 4.32 -2.06
N VAL A 153 12.58 4.25 -0.76
CA VAL A 153 12.34 5.44 0.04
C VAL A 153 13.72 6.00 0.30
N THR A 154 13.96 7.20 -0.22
CA THR A 154 15.14 7.94 0.17
C THR A 154 14.81 8.60 1.50
N SER A 155 15.65 8.37 2.51
CA SER A 155 15.67 9.18 3.71
C SER A 155 16.05 10.61 3.33
N VAL A 156 15.07 11.52 3.38
CA VAL A 156 15.33 12.94 3.14
C VAL A 156 15.34 13.64 4.48
N THR A 157 16.51 14.16 4.82
CA THR A 157 16.70 14.99 6.00
C THR A 157 16.39 16.44 5.68
N PHE A 158 15.35 16.97 6.30
CA PHE A 158 15.03 18.39 6.29
C PHE A 158 15.63 19.01 7.54
N ASN A 159 16.36 20.10 7.35
CA ASN A 159 16.91 20.86 8.46
C ASN A 159 16.74 22.36 8.20
N VAL A 160 16.55 23.10 9.28
CA VAL A 160 16.46 24.56 9.26
C VAL A 160 17.14 25.12 10.49
N LEU A 161 17.85 26.24 10.32
CA LEU A 161 18.42 27.01 11.41
C LEU A 161 17.47 28.16 11.72
N THR A 162 16.81 28.12 12.88
CA THR A 162 15.92 29.21 13.30
C THR A 162 15.85 29.27 14.82
N TYR A 163 15.99 30.47 15.36
CA TYR A 163 15.77 30.72 16.77
C TYR A 163 14.29 30.57 17.11
N THR A 164 14.04 29.99 18.28
CA THR A 164 12.70 29.81 18.86
C THR A 164 12.71 30.30 20.30
N SER A 165 11.63 30.94 20.71
CA SER A 165 11.34 31.20 22.11
C SER A 165 10.92 29.91 22.82
N TYR A 166 10.82 29.97 24.15
CA TYR A 166 10.29 28.87 24.95
C TYR A 166 8.91 28.44 24.44
N ASP A 167 8.65 27.13 24.38
CA ASP A 167 7.44 26.47 23.87
C ASP A 167 7.09 26.67 22.38
N GLN A 168 7.90 27.41 21.62
CA GLN A 168 7.75 27.41 20.15
C GLN A 168 8.35 26.13 19.55
N LEU A 169 7.66 25.60 18.53
CA LEU A 169 8.09 24.40 17.82
C LEU A 169 8.11 24.65 16.32
N ILE A 170 9.00 23.95 15.61
CA ILE A 170 9.10 24.02 14.16
C ILE A 170 8.48 22.79 13.52
N TYR A 171 7.75 23.00 12.44
CA TYR A 171 7.05 21.99 11.65
C TYR A 171 7.43 22.08 10.17
N LEU A 172 7.22 20.99 9.44
CA LEU A 172 7.42 20.85 8.01
C LEU A 172 6.11 20.43 7.36
N ALA A 173 5.70 21.13 6.31
CA ALA A 173 4.59 20.71 5.44
C ALA A 173 4.95 20.90 3.98
N GLY A 174 4.24 20.19 3.10
CA GLY A 174 4.55 20.20 1.68
C GLY A 174 3.48 19.55 0.81
N SER A 175 3.77 19.46 -0.49
CA SER A 175 2.82 19.10 -1.54
C SER A 175 2.43 17.62 -1.58
N ILE A 176 3.20 16.74 -0.94
CA ILE A 176 2.97 15.29 -0.95
C ILE A 176 2.34 14.82 0.36
N ALA A 177 1.70 13.65 0.33
CA ALA A 177 1.04 13.08 1.50
C ALA A 177 2.01 12.87 2.67
N GLN A 178 3.25 12.47 2.40
CA GLN A 178 4.31 12.31 3.40
C GLN A 178 4.69 13.63 4.08
N LEU A 179 4.32 14.78 3.51
CA LEU A 179 4.51 16.12 4.08
C LEU A 179 3.16 16.80 4.40
N GLY A 180 2.08 16.03 4.52
CA GLY A 180 0.78 16.51 4.98
C GLY A 180 -0.05 17.29 3.94
N SER A 181 0.32 17.29 2.67
CA SER A 181 -0.46 17.92 1.58
C SER A 181 -0.89 19.36 1.89
N TRP A 182 0.04 20.17 2.42
CA TRP A 182 -0.15 21.56 2.88
C TRP A 182 -1.13 21.75 4.05
N GLN A 183 -1.60 20.68 4.69
CA GLN A 183 -2.46 20.76 5.86
C GLN A 183 -1.62 20.90 7.12
N THR A 184 -1.77 22.01 7.84
CA THR A 184 -1.01 22.32 9.07
C THR A 184 -1.19 21.27 10.15
N ASN A 185 -2.39 20.69 10.27
CA ASN A 185 -2.70 19.65 11.25
C ASN A 185 -1.97 18.32 10.96
N ASN A 186 -1.49 18.14 9.73
CA ASN A 186 -0.73 16.96 9.30
C ASN A 186 0.76 17.28 9.10
N ALA A 187 1.21 18.48 9.51
CA ALA A 187 2.59 18.88 9.40
C ALA A 187 3.48 18.07 10.36
N ILE A 188 4.71 17.78 9.92
CA ILE A 188 5.66 16.99 10.68
C ILE A 188 6.42 17.91 11.63
N GLN A 189 6.39 17.61 12.93
CA GLN A 189 7.21 18.33 13.90
C GLN A 189 8.70 17.99 13.69
N LEU A 190 9.55 19.01 13.64
CA LEU A 190 10.99 18.85 13.68
C LEU A 190 11.47 18.67 15.12
N ASN A 191 12.59 17.99 15.26
CA ASN A 191 13.26 17.77 16.52
C ASN A 191 14.41 18.79 16.71
N ALA A 192 14.62 19.22 17.95
CA ALA A 192 15.65 20.19 18.35
C ALA A 192 16.87 19.54 19.02
N SER A 193 17.15 18.25 18.80
CA SER A 193 18.25 17.53 19.47
C SER A 193 19.64 18.12 19.18
N ASN A 194 19.79 18.85 18.08
CA ASN A 194 21.04 19.54 17.71
C ASN A 194 20.98 21.06 17.95
N TYR A 195 19.94 21.55 18.62
CA TYR A 195 19.76 22.97 18.88
C TYR A 195 20.76 23.46 19.93
N THR A 196 21.50 24.50 19.58
CA THR A 196 22.38 25.26 20.48
C THR A 196 22.23 26.75 20.20
N ASP A 197 22.68 27.62 21.11
CA ASP A 197 22.58 29.08 20.92
C ASP A 197 23.37 29.58 19.69
N ILE A 198 24.41 28.86 19.28
CA ILE A 198 25.23 29.18 18.10
C ILE A 198 24.77 28.46 16.83
N SER A 199 23.96 27.40 16.96
CA SER A 199 23.43 26.60 15.87
C SER A 199 22.03 26.12 16.24
N PRO A 200 20.99 26.95 16.04
CA PRO A 200 19.61 26.65 16.44
C PRO A 200 18.96 25.67 15.44
N GLN A 201 19.51 24.45 15.35
CA GLN A 201 19.14 23.47 14.34
C GLN A 201 17.90 22.66 14.74
N TRP A 202 16.93 22.68 13.84
CA TRP A 202 15.77 21.79 13.84
C TRP A 202 15.88 20.80 12.69
N ILE A 203 15.55 19.52 12.93
CA ILE A 203 15.75 18.44 11.98
C ILE A 203 14.58 17.44 11.96
N ALA A 204 14.22 16.94 10.79
CA ALA A 204 13.35 15.78 10.61
C ALA A 204 13.82 14.95 9.42
N THR A 205 13.78 13.63 9.55
CA THR A 205 14.06 12.70 8.45
C THR A 205 12.75 12.05 8.02
N VAL A 206 12.40 12.20 6.74
CA VAL A 206 11.15 11.67 6.17
C VAL A 206 11.49 10.66 5.07
N GLN A 207 10.77 9.55 5.06
CA GLN A 207 10.85 8.56 3.99
C GLN A 207 10.03 9.03 2.80
N ILE A 208 10.69 9.33 1.70
CA ILE A 208 10.04 9.86 0.49
C ILE A 208 10.27 8.89 -0.67
N PRO A 209 9.24 8.54 -1.44
CA PRO A 209 9.43 7.72 -2.63
C PRO A 209 10.49 8.34 -3.56
N ALA A 210 11.49 7.56 -3.95
CA ALA A 210 12.54 8.03 -4.86
C ALA A 210 11.93 8.57 -6.16
N GLY A 211 12.57 9.61 -6.71
CA GLY A 211 12.04 10.30 -7.90
C GLY A 211 10.82 11.19 -7.64
N THR A 212 10.38 11.38 -6.39
CA THR A 212 9.32 12.35 -6.08
C THR A 212 9.86 13.77 -6.20
N SER A 213 9.25 14.58 -7.07
CA SER A 213 9.39 16.04 -7.00
C SER A 213 8.38 16.58 -6.01
N LEU A 214 8.81 17.45 -5.11
CA LEU A 214 7.98 17.99 -4.05
C LEU A 214 8.25 19.46 -3.80
N GLU A 215 7.26 20.11 -3.19
CA GLU A 215 7.37 21.43 -2.61
C GLU A 215 7.18 21.36 -1.11
N TYR A 216 7.85 22.24 -0.36
CA TYR A 216 7.73 22.29 1.09
C TYR A 216 8.01 23.67 1.68
N LYS A 217 7.48 23.89 2.87
CA LYS A 217 7.76 25.06 3.73
C LYS A 217 7.81 24.66 5.20
N TYR A 218 8.40 25.54 6.00
CA TYR A 218 8.44 25.39 7.44
C TYR A 218 7.33 26.22 8.08
N LEU A 219 6.83 25.73 9.21
CA LEU A 219 5.89 26.45 10.03
C LEU A 219 6.46 26.57 11.44
N ARG A 220 6.13 27.66 12.11
CA ARG A 220 6.30 27.78 13.54
C ARG A 220 4.95 27.64 14.21
N ARG A 221 4.88 26.78 15.23
CA ARG A 221 3.75 26.76 16.14
C ARG A 221 4.05 27.73 17.28
N GLU A 222 3.19 28.72 17.41
CA GLU A 222 3.27 29.73 18.46
C GLU A 222 2.73 29.18 19.79
N VAL A 223 2.98 29.89 20.89
CA VAL A 223 2.58 29.47 22.25
C VAL A 223 1.05 29.33 22.38
N ASP A 224 0.28 30.10 21.61
CA ASP A 224 -1.18 30.02 21.54
C ASP A 224 -1.70 28.85 20.68
N GLY A 225 -0.80 28.05 20.10
CA GLY A 225 -1.11 26.91 19.23
C GLY A 225 -1.36 27.28 17.77
N SER A 226 -1.31 28.57 17.40
CA SER A 226 -1.43 29.01 16.01
C SER A 226 -0.19 28.65 15.18
N PHE A 227 -0.37 28.49 13.86
CA PHE A 227 0.71 28.22 12.94
C PHE A 227 1.02 29.43 12.07
N THR A 228 2.29 29.84 12.03
CA THR A 228 2.81 30.82 11.09
C THR A 228 3.75 30.15 10.09
N TRP A 229 3.49 30.36 8.80
CA TRP A 229 4.38 29.89 7.73
C TRP A 229 5.64 30.76 7.66
N ASP A 230 6.75 30.16 7.26
CA ASP A 230 7.95 30.93 6.96
C ASP A 230 7.76 31.84 5.72
N ASN A 231 8.55 32.90 5.64
CA ASN A 231 8.43 33.88 4.56
C ASN A 231 8.98 33.35 3.23
N GLY A 232 8.51 33.92 2.12
CA GLY A 232 8.98 33.62 0.78
C GLY A 232 8.23 32.48 0.06
N SER A 233 8.70 32.16 -1.14
CA SER A 233 8.13 31.13 -2.01
C SER A 233 8.38 29.71 -1.48
N ASN A 234 7.59 28.75 -1.95
CA ASN A 234 7.80 27.33 -1.65
C ASN A 234 9.19 26.87 -2.08
N ARG A 235 9.84 26.04 -1.26
CA ARG A 235 11.09 25.38 -1.64
C ARG A 235 10.75 24.16 -2.48
N ILE A 236 11.45 24.00 -3.61
CA ILE A 236 11.27 22.86 -4.52
C ILE A 236 12.42 21.88 -4.31
N ARG A 237 12.10 20.60 -4.15
CA ARG A 237 13.08 19.51 -4.20
C ARG A 237 12.75 18.63 -5.40
N GLY A 238 13.60 18.67 -6.43
CA GLY A 238 13.43 17.89 -7.65
C GLY A 238 13.88 16.43 -7.52
N GLN A 239 13.64 15.65 -8.57
CA GLN A 239 14.10 14.26 -8.66
C GLN A 239 15.62 14.20 -8.49
N GLN A 240 16.10 13.43 -7.52
CA GLN A 240 17.50 13.02 -7.51
C GLN A 240 17.67 12.05 -8.69
N HIS A 241 18.16 12.55 -9.82
CA HIS A 241 18.70 11.69 -10.86
C HIS A 241 19.93 11.00 -10.27
N SER A 242 19.86 9.67 -10.13
CA SER A 242 21.06 8.84 -9.99
C SER A 242 21.84 8.96 -11.30
N ASN A 243 22.76 9.90 -11.38
CA ASN A 243 23.78 9.86 -12.40
C ASN A 243 24.83 8.84 -11.96
N SER A 244 24.81 7.70 -12.68
CA SER A 244 25.94 6.83 -13.09
C SER A 244 27.23 6.91 -12.29
#